data_AF-L8LP78-F1
#
_entry.id   AF-L8LP78-F1
#
_cell.length_a   1.000
_cell.length_b   1.000
_cell.length_c   1.000
_cell.angle_alpha   90.00
_cell.angle_beta   90.00
_cell.angle_gamma   90.00
#
_symmetry.space_group_name_H-M   'P 1'
#
loop_
_entity.id
_entity.type
_entity.pdbx_description
1 polymer ?
#
loop_
_entity_poly.entity_id
_entity_poly.type
_entity_poly.pdbx_seq_one_letter_code
_entity_poly.pdbx_strand_id
1 'polypeptide(L)'
;MSNFSQPDALAAELRRERSIRRTVKLLEAKREQIREDLKQLINHFSLLVPSQQPNTDTQMLQDAVTRLGDEIFAQLLMQILQEKG
;
A
#
# COMPACT_ATOMS: atom_id res chain seq x y z
N MET A 1 -37.18 30.86 -25.98
CA MET A 1 -36.90 29.67 -25.15
C MET A 1 -35.47 29.24 -25.44
N SER A 2 -34.56 29.50 -24.52
CA SER A 2 -33.11 29.44 -24.71
C SER A 2 -32.56 28.02 -24.49
N ASN A 3 -32.09 27.41 -25.58
CA ASN A 3 -31.36 26.14 -25.62
C ASN A 3 -29.89 26.31 -25.21
N PHE A 4 -29.60 26.44 -23.91
CA PHE A 4 -28.22 26.45 -23.39
C PHE A 4 -28.17 25.66 -22.07
N SER A 5 -28.03 24.33 -22.12
CA SER A 5 -27.85 23.53 -20.89
C SER A 5 -27.02 22.25 -21.04
N GLN A 6 -26.67 21.82 -22.27
CA GLN A 6 -25.96 20.56 -22.51
C GLN A 6 -24.42 20.62 -22.47
N PRO A 7 -23.72 21.64 -23.02
CA PRO A 7 -22.25 21.63 -23.05
C PRO A 7 -21.61 21.81 -21.67
N ASP A 8 -22.25 22.56 -20.76
CA ASP A 8 -21.75 22.76 -19.39
C ASP A 8 -21.87 21.52 -18.52
N ALA A 9 -22.94 20.73 -18.69
CA ALA A 9 -23.11 19.47 -17.97
C ALA A 9 -22.05 18.43 -18.38
N LEU A 10 -21.77 18.31 -19.68
CA LEU A 10 -20.70 17.44 -20.19
C LEU A 10 -19.31 17.90 -19.72
N ALA A 11 -19.05 19.21 -19.74
CA ALA A 11 -17.79 19.76 -19.25
C ALA A 11 -17.61 19.51 -17.74
N ALA A 12 -18.67 19.62 -16.95
CA ALA A 12 -18.64 19.32 -15.52
C ALA A 12 -18.33 17.84 -15.25
N GLU A 13 -18.98 16.92 -15.96
CA GLU A 13 -18.74 15.49 -15.77
C GLU A 13 -17.32 15.08 -16.22
N LEU A 14 -16.81 15.65 -17.31
CA LEU A 14 -15.41 15.43 -17.74
C LEU A 14 -14.38 15.99 -16.76
N ARG A 15 -14.71 17.07 -16.03
CA ARG A 15 -13.85 17.58 -14.95
C ARG A 15 -13.89 16.65 -13.74
N ARG A 16 -15.08 16.18 -13.37
CA ARG A 16 -15.28 15.22 -12.29
C ARG A 16 -14.51 13.92 -12.54
N GLU A 17 -14.67 13.33 -13.71
CA GLU A 17 -13.96 12.11 -14.12
C GLU A 17 -12.43 12.30 -14.07
N ARG A 18 -11.92 13.42 -14.59
CA ARG A 18 -10.48 13.73 -14.49
C ARG A 18 -10.01 13.90 -13.06
N SER A 19 -10.82 14.51 -12.20
CA SER A 19 -10.50 14.64 -10.77
C SER A 19 -10.42 13.28 -10.10
N ILE A 20 -11.40 12.40 -10.35
CA ILE A 20 -11.43 11.04 -9.82
C ILE A 20 -10.19 10.27 -10.28
N ARG A 21 -9.88 10.27 -11.58
CA ARG A 21 -8.68 9.58 -12.11
C ARG A 21 -7.38 10.08 -11.49
N ARG A 22 -7.25 11.39 -11.26
CA ARG A 22 -6.08 11.97 -10.60
C ARG A 22 -5.95 11.50 -9.16
N THR A 23 -7.07 11.50 -8.42
CA THR A 23 -7.07 10.99 -7.04
C THR A 23 -6.72 9.51 -6.99
N VAL A 24 -7.28 8.68 -7.88
CA VAL A 24 -6.94 7.25 -7.97
C VAL A 24 -5.46 7.06 -8.23
N LYS A 25 -4.88 7.73 -9.23
CA LYS A 25 -3.43 7.65 -9.52
C LYS A 25 -2.57 8.08 -8.33
N LEU A 26 -2.98 9.13 -7.61
CA LEU A 26 -2.26 9.57 -6.42
C LEU A 26 -2.31 8.52 -5.30
N LEU A 27 -3.47 7.92 -5.07
CA LEU A 27 -3.64 6.86 -4.08
C LEU A 27 -2.84 5.61 -4.45
N GLU A 28 -2.81 5.23 -5.72
CA GLU A 28 -1.99 4.12 -6.21
C GLU A 28 -0.49 4.39 -5.99
N ALA A 29 -0.02 5.58 -6.34
CA ALA A 29 1.38 5.97 -6.12
C ALA A 29 1.74 5.96 -4.62
N LYS A 30 0.85 6.47 -3.76
CA LYS A 30 1.05 6.42 -2.30
C LYS A 30 1.06 5.00 -1.77
N ARG A 31 0.16 4.14 -2.25
CA ARG A 31 0.11 2.73 -1.86
C ARG A 31 1.40 2.01 -2.23
N GLU A 32 1.92 2.28 -3.43
CA GLU A 32 3.19 1.70 -3.87
C GLU A 32 4.36 2.18 -3.00
N GLN A 33 4.43 3.48 -2.69
CA GLN A 33 5.46 4.01 -1.79
C GLN A 33 5.41 3.35 -0.40
N ILE A 34 4.22 3.26 0.20
CA ILE A 34 4.06 2.59 1.51
C ILE A 34 4.54 1.14 1.43
N ARG A 35 4.22 0.44 0.34
CA ARG A 35 4.67 -0.95 0.15
C ARG A 35 6.19 -1.06 0.08
N GLU A 36 6.85 -0.14 -0.61
CA GLU A 36 8.33 -0.10 -0.66
C GLU A 36 8.93 0.20 0.72
N ASP A 37 8.36 1.14 1.47
CA ASP A 37 8.81 1.46 2.83
C ASP A 37 8.66 0.24 3.76
N LEU A 38 7.55 -0.50 3.65
CA LEU A 38 7.33 -1.74 4.40
C LEU A 38 8.30 -2.85 4.00
N LYS A 39 8.61 -3.00 2.70
CA LYS A 39 9.63 -3.95 2.23
C LYS A 39 11.00 -3.62 2.80
N GLN A 40 11.35 -2.33 2.88
CA GLN A 40 12.58 -1.87 3.51
C GLN A 40 12.57 -2.17 5.00
N LEU A 41 11.48 -1.90 5.71
CA LEU A 41 11.35 -2.20 7.14
C LEU A 41 11.59 -3.69 7.43
N ILE A 42 10.97 -4.59 6.65
CA ILE A 42 11.20 -6.04 6.76
C ILE A 42 12.68 -6.39 6.56
N ASN A 43 13.33 -5.81 5.56
CA ASN A 43 14.77 -6.04 5.33
C ASN A 43 15.61 -5.57 6.53
N HIS A 44 15.27 -4.44 7.14
CA HIS A 44 15.96 -3.99 8.36
C HIS A 44 15.73 -4.95 9.52
N PHE A 45 14.51 -5.48 9.69
CA PHE A 45 14.25 -6.49 10.71
C PHE A 45 15.06 -7.77 10.49
N SER A 46 15.22 -8.23 9.24
CA SER A 46 16.08 -9.41 8.96
C SER A 46 17.55 -9.19 9.34
N LEU A 47 18.04 -7.95 9.37
CA LEU A 47 19.40 -7.63 9.80
C LEU A 47 19.54 -7.59 11.34
N LEU A 48 18.44 -7.39 12.06
CA LEU A 48 18.42 -7.33 13.53
C LEU A 48 18.25 -8.71 14.18
N VAL A 49 17.79 -9.71 13.41
CA VAL A 49 17.66 -11.09 13.86
C VAL A 49 19.03 -11.79 13.72
N PRO A 50 19.61 -12.37 14.79
CA PRO A 50 20.83 -13.16 14.68
C PRO A 50 20.58 -14.37 13.78
N SER A 51 21.15 -14.36 12.58
CA SER A 51 21.00 -15.40 11.57
C SER A 51 21.68 -16.70 12.02
N GLN A 52 20.98 -17.53 12.80
CA GLN A 52 21.45 -18.87 13.13
C GLN A 52 20.88 -19.94 12.19
N GLN A 53 19.84 -19.67 11.40
CA GLN A 53 19.28 -20.60 10.41
C GLN A 53 18.32 -19.89 9.41
N PRO A 54 18.48 -20.07 8.08
CA PRO A 54 17.73 -19.32 7.06
C PRO A 54 16.21 -19.62 7.02
N ASN A 55 15.77 -20.75 7.57
CA ASN A 55 14.33 -21.08 7.65
C ASN A 55 13.65 -20.53 8.92
N THR A 56 14.43 -20.05 9.90
CA THR A 56 13.93 -19.52 11.17
C THR A 56 13.60 -18.03 11.06
N ASP A 57 14.19 -17.35 10.08
CA ASP A 57 14.08 -15.89 9.89
C ASP A 57 12.64 -15.47 9.53
N THR A 58 11.95 -16.20 8.65
CA THR A 58 10.57 -15.87 8.26
C THR A 58 9.60 -16.06 9.42
N GLN A 59 9.69 -17.15 10.17
CA GLN A 59 8.82 -17.42 11.32
C GLN A 59 9.03 -16.36 12.42
N MET A 60 10.29 -16.00 12.70
CA MET A 60 10.63 -14.99 13.68
C MET A 60 10.17 -13.59 13.26
N LEU A 61 10.23 -13.26 11.96
CA LEU A 61 9.67 -12.02 11.43
C LEU A 61 8.15 -11.97 11.55
N GLN A 62 7.44 -13.07 11.27
CA GLN A 62 5.99 -13.15 11.46
C GLN A 62 5.59 -12.96 12.94
N ASP A 63 6.33 -13.57 13.86
CA ASP A 63 6.13 -13.40 15.30
C ASP A 63 6.44 -11.97 15.77
N ALA A 64 7.45 -11.32 15.20
CA ALA A 64 7.77 -9.92 15.52
C ALA A 64 6.69 -8.96 14.99
N VAL A 65 6.17 -9.23 13.78
CA VAL A 65 5.11 -8.46 13.13
C VAL A 65 3.80 -8.53 13.91
N THR A 66 3.43 -9.71 14.40
CA THR A 66 2.20 -9.88 15.22
C THR A 66 2.30 -9.22 16.59
N ARG A 67 3.51 -9.00 17.12
CA ARG A 67 3.75 -8.33 18.42
C ARG A 67 3.78 -6.80 18.34
N LEU A 68 3.73 -6.20 17.14
CA LEU A 68 3.70 -4.74 16.96
C LEU A 68 2.41 -4.07 17.48
N GLY A 69 1.34 -4.83 17.72
CA GLY A 69 0.12 -4.36 18.38
C GLY A 69 -0.88 -3.63 17.49
N ASP A 70 -0.57 -3.44 16.20
CA ASP A 70 -1.51 -2.95 15.18
C ASP A 70 -1.86 -4.09 14.22
N GLU A 71 -3.09 -4.58 14.31
CA GLU A 71 -3.57 -5.74 13.55
C GLU A 71 -3.58 -5.50 12.03
N ILE A 72 -3.93 -4.28 11.59
CA ILE A 72 -4.00 -3.93 10.17
C ILE A 72 -2.59 -3.82 9.61
N PHE A 73 -1.70 -3.16 10.35
CA PHE A 73 -0.29 -3.05 9.99
C PHE A 73 0.41 -4.41 9.94
N ALA A 74 0.10 -5.30 10.91
CA ALA A 74 0.61 -6.66 10.93
C ALA A 74 0.16 -7.46 9.71
N GLN A 75 -1.11 -7.38 9.32
CA GLN A 75 -1.63 -8.05 8.11
C GLN A 75 -0.92 -7.57 6.84
N LEU A 76 -0.68 -6.26 6.71
CA LEU A 76 0.04 -5.70 5.55
C LEU A 76 1.49 -6.22 5.46
N LEU A 77 2.19 -6.30 6.58
CA LEU A 77 3.55 -6.84 6.64
C LEU A 77 3.57 -8.34 6.35
N MET A 78 2.60 -9.10 6.87
CA MET A 78 2.44 -10.53 6.58
C MET A 78 2.21 -10.80 5.09
N GLN A 79 1.38 -9.98 4.43
CA GLN A 79 1.14 -10.08 2.99
C GLN A 79 2.44 -9.89 2.20
N ILE A 80 3.25 -8.90 2.56
CA ILE A 80 4.54 -8.64 1.89
C ILE A 80 5.55 -9.77 2.14
N LEU A 81 5.56 -10.36 3.34
CA LEU A 81 6.40 -11.53 3.64
C LEU A 81 6.01 -12.75 2.80
N GLN A 82 4.72 -12.99 2.60
CA GLN A 82 4.21 -14.09 1.76
C GLN A 82 4.52 -13.91 0.27
N GLU A 83 4.61 -12.67 -0.21
CA GLU A 83 5.00 -12.37 -1.60
C GLU A 83 6.51 -12.48 -1.87
N LYS A 84 7.34 -12.46 -0.80
CA LYS A 84 8.81 -12.58 -0.89
C LYS A 84 9.31 -14.02 -0.80
N GLY A 85 8.55 -14.93 -0.18
CA GLY A 85 8.86 -16.37 -0.08
C GLY A 85 8.48 -17.13 -1.33
#